data_AF-A0A944CYU7-F1
#
_entry.id   AF-A0A944CYU7-F1
#
_cell.length_a   1.000
_cell.length_b   1.000
_cell.length_c   1.000
_cell.angle_alpha   90.00
_cell.angle_beta   90.00
_cell.angle_gamma   90.00
#
_symmetry.space_group_name_H-M   'P 1'
#
loop_
_entity.id
_entity.type
_entity.pdbx_description
1 polymer ?
#
loop_
_entity_poly.entity_id
_entity_poly.type
_entity_poly.pdbx_seq_one_letter_code
_entity_poly.pdbx_strand_id
1 'polypeptide(L)'
;MATKGKTSNEKDTQLEESTVITVKTPTSLKELVNELKRKAMFKRIVTVTYNDKRDSDVTTTAYLTSENQYFGISRIVPLGIPVEIEQCLIDSAKEAEIVTHVPEILNGRRTGNVVPKLIKKYNISYEMQNG
;
A
#
# COMPACT_ATOMS: atom_id res chain seq x y z
N MET A 1 -29.82 -27.53 60.81
CA MET A 1 -28.88 -26.43 61.11
C MET A 1 -27.78 -26.45 60.06
N ALA A 2 -27.55 -25.28 59.43
CA ALA A 2 -26.45 -24.86 58.54
C ALA A 2 -26.17 -25.72 57.27
N THR A 3 -26.56 -25.35 56.04
CA THR A 3 -26.23 -24.22 55.12
C THR A 3 -24.87 -24.27 54.40
N LYS A 4 -24.97 -24.20 53.05
CA LYS A 4 -24.04 -23.64 52.04
C LYS A 4 -22.79 -24.48 51.72
N GLY A 5 -22.34 -24.64 50.47
CA GLY A 5 -22.64 -23.90 49.26
C GLY A 5 -22.43 -24.72 47.98
N LYS A 6 -23.26 -24.36 47.00
CA LYS A 6 -23.27 -24.79 45.61
C LYS A 6 -22.42 -23.78 44.84
N THR A 7 -21.45 -24.23 44.05
CA THR A 7 -20.89 -23.40 42.97
C THR A 7 -20.59 -24.28 41.77
N SER A 8 -21.47 -24.15 40.79
CA SER A 8 -21.26 -24.44 39.38
C SER A 8 -20.12 -23.61 38.81
N ASN A 9 -19.35 -24.16 37.88
CA ASN A 9 -18.93 -23.37 36.73
C ASN A 9 -18.85 -24.25 35.47
N GLU A 10 -19.78 -23.99 34.58
CA GLU A 10 -19.74 -24.36 33.18
C GLU A 10 -18.70 -23.51 32.45
N LYS A 11 -18.12 -24.11 31.40
CA LYS A 11 -17.77 -23.54 30.09
C LYS A 11 -17.15 -22.13 30.04
N ASP A 12 -15.97 -22.03 29.44
CA ASP A 12 -15.95 -21.50 28.07
C ASP A 12 -14.61 -21.77 27.37
N THR A 13 -14.76 -22.48 26.27
CA THR A 13 -13.86 -22.61 25.13
C THR A 13 -13.78 -21.28 24.40
N GLN A 14 -12.57 -20.76 24.13
CA GLN A 14 -12.29 -19.82 23.04
C GLN A 14 -10.88 -20.17 22.54
N LEU A 15 -10.70 -21.12 21.61
CA LEU A 15 -10.81 -20.97 20.14
C LEU A 15 -10.16 -19.68 19.65
N GLU A 16 -8.85 -19.75 19.46
CA GLU A 16 -8.14 -18.88 18.53
C GLU A 16 -8.61 -19.20 17.11
N GLU A 17 -9.56 -18.42 16.60
CA GLU A 17 -9.86 -18.38 15.17
C GLU A 17 -8.69 -17.71 14.43
N SER A 18 -7.64 -18.49 14.23
CA SER A 18 -6.77 -18.32 13.08
C SER A 18 -7.66 -18.40 11.85
N THR A 19 -7.97 -17.26 11.24
CA THR A 19 -8.71 -17.20 9.99
C THR A 19 -7.86 -17.87 8.90
N VAL A 20 -8.08 -19.18 8.73
CA VAL A 20 -7.55 -19.95 7.63
C VAL A 20 -8.12 -19.33 6.36
N ILE A 21 -7.30 -18.54 5.66
CA ILE A 21 -7.62 -18.10 4.31
C ILE A 21 -7.55 -19.36 3.44
N THR A 22 -8.69 -20.03 3.27
CA THR A 22 -8.81 -21.13 2.31
C THR A 22 -8.58 -20.55 0.92
N VAL A 23 -7.37 -20.71 0.40
CA VAL A 23 -6.99 -20.30 -0.94
C VAL A 23 -7.75 -21.20 -1.91
N LYS A 24 -8.95 -20.77 -2.33
CA LYS A 24 -9.68 -21.43 -3.41
C LYS A 24 -8.90 -21.20 -4.70
N THR A 25 -8.36 -22.28 -5.27
CA THR A 25 -7.74 -22.23 -6.60
C THR A 25 -8.82 -21.85 -7.62
N PRO A 26 -8.64 -20.78 -8.42
CA PRO A 26 -9.65 -20.37 -9.37
C PRO A 26 -9.83 -21.45 -10.44
N THR A 27 -11.08 -21.84 -10.69
CA THR A 27 -11.42 -22.94 -11.60
C THR A 27 -11.56 -22.43 -13.04
N SER A 28 -11.71 -21.12 -13.23
CA SER A 28 -11.87 -20.47 -14.54
C SER A 28 -11.12 -19.13 -14.65
N LEU A 29 -10.80 -18.72 -15.88
CA LEU A 29 -10.16 -17.41 -16.16
C LEU A 29 -11.01 -16.23 -15.64
N LYS A 30 -12.34 -16.34 -15.72
CA LYS A 30 -13.24 -15.31 -15.21
C LYS A 30 -13.15 -15.17 -13.69
N GLU A 31 -13.09 -16.28 -12.96
CA GLU A 31 -12.89 -16.27 -11.52
C GLU A 31 -11.54 -15.66 -11.14
N LEU A 32 -10.47 -16.02 -11.85
CA LEU A 32 -9.15 -15.45 -11.65
C LEU A 32 -9.15 -13.92 -11.85
N VAL A 33 -9.71 -13.43 -12.95
CA VAL A 33 -9.80 -11.98 -13.23
C VAL A 33 -10.58 -11.26 -12.14
N ASN A 34 -11.70 -11.84 -11.67
CA ASN A 34 -12.49 -11.26 -10.59
C ASN A 34 -11.72 -11.23 -9.26
N GLU A 35 -10.96 -12.28 -8.95
CA GLU A 35 -10.13 -12.34 -7.74
C GLU A 35 -9.02 -11.27 -7.77
N LEU A 36 -8.30 -11.17 -8.89
CA LEU A 36 -7.25 -10.18 -9.08
C LEU A 36 -7.81 -8.75 -9.04
N LYS A 37 -8.95 -8.52 -9.68
CA LYS A 37 -9.65 -7.22 -9.62
C LYS A 37 -10.03 -6.88 -8.18
N ARG A 38 -10.52 -7.84 -7.40
CA ARG A 38 -10.85 -7.63 -5.98
C ARG A 38 -9.61 -7.28 -5.16
N LYS A 39 -8.48 -7.96 -5.38
CA LYS A 39 -7.20 -7.65 -4.71
C LYS A 39 -6.70 -6.25 -5.10
N ALA A 40 -6.76 -5.90 -6.37
CA ALA A 40 -6.37 -4.60 -6.90
C ALA A 40 -7.23 -3.45 -6.33
N MET A 41 -8.53 -3.67 -6.15
CA MET A 41 -9.47 -2.69 -5.60
C MET A 41 -9.51 -2.65 -4.07
N PHE A 42 -8.71 -3.49 -3.39
CA PHE A 42 -8.64 -3.48 -1.93
C PHE A 42 -8.06 -2.14 -1.46
N LYS A 43 -8.72 -1.51 -0.49
CA LYS A 43 -8.31 -0.20 0.02
C LYS A 43 -7.38 -0.33 1.21
N ARG A 44 -6.38 0.54 1.28
CA ARG A 44 -5.44 0.65 2.41
C ARG A 44 -5.23 2.10 2.77
N ILE A 45 -5.01 2.36 4.05
CA ILE A 45 -4.60 3.67 4.55
C ILE A 45 -3.10 3.80 4.35
N VAL A 46 -2.69 4.77 3.53
CA VAL A 46 -1.28 5.06 3.27
C VAL A 46 -1.05 6.55 3.25
N THR A 47 0.19 6.93 3.55
CA THR A 47 0.68 8.29 3.34
C THR A 47 1.60 8.29 2.12
N VAL A 48 1.25 9.07 1.11
CA VAL A 48 2.06 9.28 -0.10
C VAL A 48 2.84 10.58 0.05
N THR A 49 4.14 10.52 -0.17
CA THR A 49 5.04 11.69 -0.13
C THR A 49 5.76 11.85 -1.45
N TYR A 50 5.97 13.09 -1.88
CA TYR A 50 6.68 13.39 -3.12
C TYR A 50 8.18 13.48 -2.87
N ASN A 51 8.97 12.84 -3.74
CA ASN A 51 10.40 12.67 -3.53
C ASN A 51 11.26 13.63 -4.38
N ASP A 52 10.66 14.46 -5.24
CA ASP A 52 11.43 15.49 -5.95
C ASP A 52 11.60 16.72 -5.07
N LYS A 53 12.85 17.03 -4.73
CA LYS A 53 13.22 18.17 -3.89
C LYS A 53 12.97 19.53 -4.56
N ARG A 54 12.75 19.56 -5.87
CA ARG A 54 12.53 20.81 -6.62
C ARG A 54 11.16 21.41 -6.31
N ASP A 55 10.15 20.55 -6.21
CA ASP A 55 8.75 20.96 -6.10
C ASP A 55 8.04 20.35 -4.88
N SER A 56 8.77 19.69 -3.97
CA SER A 56 8.21 19.05 -2.77
C SER A 56 7.39 19.99 -1.91
N ASP A 57 7.77 21.26 -1.85
CA ASP A 57 7.16 22.24 -0.94
C ASP A 57 5.88 22.85 -1.52
N VAL A 58 5.68 22.71 -2.83
CA VAL A 58 4.53 23.29 -3.56
C VAL A 58 3.52 22.21 -3.96
N THR A 59 4.00 20.98 -4.20
CA THR A 59 3.16 19.88 -4.68
C THR A 59 2.39 19.25 -3.52
N THR A 60 1.08 19.54 -3.45
CA THR A 60 0.20 19.07 -2.36
C THR A 60 -0.69 17.89 -2.75
N THR A 61 -0.82 17.59 -4.04
CA THR A 61 -1.67 16.50 -4.55
C THR A 61 -0.96 15.74 -5.67
N ALA A 62 -1.31 14.46 -5.83
CA ALA A 62 -0.87 13.61 -6.91
C ALA A 62 -2.08 13.05 -7.68
N TYR A 63 -2.02 13.11 -9.00
CA TYR A 63 -2.96 12.42 -9.86
C TYR A 63 -2.45 11.00 -10.13
N LEU A 64 -3.11 10.00 -9.54
CA LEU A 64 -2.76 8.59 -9.68
C LEU A 64 -3.77 7.90 -10.60
N THR A 65 -3.26 7.12 -11.53
CA THR A 65 -4.07 6.33 -12.47
C THR A 65 -3.58 4.89 -12.52
N SER A 66 -4.52 3.97 -12.70
CA SER A 66 -4.23 2.55 -12.96
C SER A 66 -5.27 2.05 -13.95
N GLU A 67 -4.81 1.70 -15.15
CA GLU A 67 -5.66 1.30 -16.26
C GLU A 67 -5.12 0.05 -16.95
N ASN A 68 -6.03 -0.85 -17.27
CA ASN A 68 -5.78 -2.04 -18.09
C ASN A 68 -7.07 -2.44 -18.81
N GLN A 69 -7.01 -3.53 -19.59
CA GLN A 69 -8.15 -4.04 -20.36
C GLN A 69 -9.38 -4.47 -19.52
N TYR A 70 -9.25 -4.64 -18.21
CA TYR A 70 -10.30 -5.14 -17.32
C TYR A 70 -10.90 -4.06 -16.40
N PHE A 71 -10.15 -2.97 -16.13
CA PHE A 71 -10.61 -1.83 -15.34
C PHE A 71 -9.71 -0.61 -15.54
N GLY A 72 -10.27 0.57 -15.28
CA GLY A 72 -9.54 1.83 -15.15
C GLY A 72 -10.01 2.59 -13.91
N ILE A 73 -9.07 3.12 -13.13
CA ILE A 73 -9.33 3.97 -11.97
C ILE A 73 -8.33 5.13 -11.94
N SER A 74 -8.84 6.31 -11.63
CA SER A 74 -8.06 7.54 -11.51
C SER A 74 -8.54 8.31 -10.29
N ARG A 75 -7.61 8.86 -9.50
CA ARG A 75 -7.93 9.65 -8.31
C ARG A 75 -6.90 10.75 -8.06
N ILE A 76 -7.37 11.89 -7.57
CA ILE A 76 -6.53 12.93 -6.98
C ILE A 76 -6.30 12.56 -5.52
N VAL A 77 -5.05 12.33 -5.14
CA VAL A 77 -4.64 11.90 -3.80
C VAL A 77 -3.84 13.03 -3.14
N PRO A 78 -4.24 13.52 -1.96
CA PRO A 78 -3.45 14.50 -1.23
C PRO A 78 -2.15 13.86 -0.69
N LEU A 79 -1.08 14.65 -0.67
CA LEU A 79 0.24 14.23 -0.25
C LEU A 79 0.51 14.63 1.20
N GLY A 80 1.35 13.85 1.88
CA GLY A 80 1.80 14.14 3.25
C GLY A 80 0.77 13.87 4.35
N ILE A 81 -0.43 13.39 4.02
CA ILE A 81 -1.45 12.98 4.97
C ILE A 81 -1.88 11.52 4.75
N PRO A 82 -2.41 10.83 5.76
CA PRO A 82 -2.97 9.49 5.60
C PRO A 82 -4.26 9.52 4.80
N VAL A 83 -4.35 8.68 3.77
CA VAL A 83 -5.52 8.60 2.88
C VAL A 83 -5.81 7.14 2.59
N GLU A 84 -7.10 6.80 2.55
CA GLU A 84 -7.55 5.50 2.09
C GLU A 84 -7.58 5.45 0.54
N ILE A 85 -6.72 4.62 -0.06
CA ILE A 85 -6.63 4.45 -1.51
C ILE A 85 -6.53 2.98 -1.91
N GLU A 86 -6.95 2.68 -3.14
CA GLU A 86 -6.95 1.33 -3.72
C GLU A 86 -5.53 0.82 -3.98
N GLN A 87 -5.31 -0.48 -3.78
CA GLN A 87 -4.02 -1.13 -3.93
C GLN A 87 -3.40 -0.93 -5.33
N CYS A 88 -4.21 -0.95 -6.39
CA CYS A 88 -3.72 -0.69 -7.74
C CYS A 88 -3.13 0.71 -7.93
N LEU A 89 -3.69 1.73 -7.28
CA LEU A 89 -3.15 3.10 -7.31
C LEU A 89 -1.87 3.21 -6.48
N ILE A 90 -1.79 2.47 -5.37
CA ILE A 90 -0.57 2.35 -4.56
C ILE A 90 0.55 1.75 -5.39
N ASP A 91 0.27 0.68 -6.13
CA ASP A 91 1.27 0.00 -6.96
C ASP A 91 1.74 0.90 -8.11
N SER A 92 0.83 1.59 -8.80
CA SER A 92 1.18 2.63 -9.79
C SER A 92 2.11 3.70 -9.19
N ALA A 93 1.85 4.14 -7.96
CA ALA A 93 2.68 5.15 -7.30
C ALA A 93 4.08 4.62 -6.92
N LYS A 94 4.22 3.33 -6.57
CA LYS A 94 5.53 2.70 -6.30
C LYS A 94 6.39 2.54 -7.55
N GLU A 95 5.74 2.30 -8.67
CA GLU A 95 6.41 2.11 -9.96
C GLU A 95 6.84 3.44 -10.57
N ALA A 96 6.11 4.53 -10.29
CA ALA A 96 6.42 5.84 -10.82
C ALA A 96 7.84 6.32 -10.47
N GLU A 97 8.58 6.70 -11.50
CA GLU A 97 9.97 7.18 -11.42
C GLU A 97 10.12 8.55 -12.09
N ILE A 98 11.11 9.29 -11.63
CA ILE A 98 11.51 10.58 -12.19
C ILE A 98 13.01 10.59 -12.45
N VAL A 99 13.41 11.29 -13.51
CA VAL A 99 14.83 11.50 -13.82
C VAL A 99 15.33 12.68 -13.01
N THR A 100 16.35 12.44 -12.19
CA THR A 100 17.06 13.48 -11.46
C THR A 100 18.51 13.56 -11.94
N HIS A 101 19.04 14.77 -11.95
CA HIS A 101 20.40 15.03 -12.35
C HIS A 101 21.28 15.03 -11.10
N VAL A 102 22.18 14.04 -11.00
CA VAL A 102 23.06 13.86 -9.84
C VAL A 102 24.52 13.98 -10.28
N PRO A 103 25.41 14.53 -9.43
CA PRO A 103 26.83 14.62 -9.74
C PRO A 103 27.43 13.21 -9.87
N GLU A 104 28.20 13.00 -10.92
CA GLU A 104 28.91 11.75 -11.16
C GLU A 104 30.04 11.56 -10.14
N ILE A 105 30.11 10.38 -9.55
CA ILE A 105 31.16 9.98 -8.61
C ILE A 105 31.89 8.78 -9.22
N LEU A 106 33.15 8.97 -9.60
CA LEU A 106 34.04 7.90 -10.04
C LEU A 106 35.14 7.74 -8.98
N ASN A 107 35.36 6.51 -8.51
CA ASN A 107 36.39 6.19 -7.51
C ASN A 107 36.32 7.07 -6.24
N GLY A 108 35.10 7.38 -5.79
CA GLY A 108 34.88 8.22 -4.60
C GLY A 108 35.17 9.71 -4.79
N ARG A 109 35.48 10.18 -6.00
CA ARG A 109 35.69 11.59 -6.31
C ARG A 109 34.63 12.08 -7.29
N ARG A 110 34.17 13.32 -7.06
CA ARG A 110 33.30 14.02 -8.01
C ARG A 110 34.09 14.36 -9.26
N THR A 111 33.58 13.97 -10.42
CA THR A 111 34.22 14.25 -11.72
C THR A 111 33.92 15.66 -12.24
N GLY A 112 32.90 16.32 -11.68
CA GLY A 112 32.35 17.58 -12.17
C GLY A 112 31.24 17.40 -13.20
N ASN A 113 31.05 16.19 -13.72
CA ASN A 113 29.96 15.85 -14.63
C ASN A 113 28.66 15.59 -13.85
N VAL A 114 27.55 15.68 -14.57
CA VAL A 114 26.21 15.40 -14.07
C VAL A 114 25.60 14.31 -14.91
N VAL A 115 25.08 13.27 -14.25
CA VAL A 115 24.45 12.12 -14.90
C VAL A 115 22.98 12.03 -14.53
N PRO A 116 22.10 11.63 -15.47
CA PRO A 116 20.72 11.35 -15.17
C PRO A 116 20.61 10.06 -14.35
N LYS A 117 19.80 10.09 -13.29
CA LYS A 117 19.49 8.95 -12.43
C LYS A 117 17.99 8.87 -12.22
N LEU A 118 17.42 7.69 -12.45
CA LEU A 118 16.05 7.38 -12.10
C LEU A 118 15.92 7.19 -10.59
N ILE A 119 14.98 7.91 -9.98
CA ILE A 119 14.59 7.73 -8.58
C ILE A 119 13.08 7.56 -8.51
N LYS A 120 12.60 6.94 -7.42
CA LYS A 120 11.17 6.83 -7.16
C LYS A 120 10.56 8.23 -7.02
N LYS A 121 9.44 8.45 -7.70
CA LYS A 121 8.68 9.71 -7.68
C LYS A 121 7.99 9.92 -6.35
N TYR A 122 7.44 8.85 -5.79
CA TYR A 122 6.72 8.87 -4.52
C TYR A 122 7.34 7.89 -3.52
N ASN A 123 7.31 8.24 -2.24
CA ASN A 123 7.50 7.28 -1.15
C ASN A 123 6.15 7.00 -0.49
N ILE A 124 5.90 5.73 -0.15
CA ILE A 124 4.64 5.27 0.42
C ILE A 124 4.89 4.67 1.79
N SER A 125 4.19 5.19 2.80
CA SER A 125 4.21 4.68 4.17
C SER A 125 2.85 4.07 4.49
N TYR A 126 2.85 2.90 5.12
CA TYR A 126 1.63 2.21 5.54
C TYR A 126 1.36 2.52 7.01
N GLU A 127 0.13 2.88 7.33
CA GLU A 127 -0.30 2.92 8.72
C GLU A 127 -0.80 1.53 9.14
N MET A 128 -0.25 1.00 10.23
CA MET A 128 -0.76 -0.23 10.83
C MET A 128 -2.08 0.12 11.52
N GLN A 129 -3.19 -0.44 11.02
CA GLN A 129 -4.42 -0.52 11.81
C GLN A 129 -4.14 -1.49 12.96
N ASN A 130 -3.75 -0.94 14.12
CA ASN A 130 -3.81 -1.69 15.36
C ASN A 130 -5.30 -1.93 15.65
N GLY A 131 -5.76 -3.13 15.32
CA GLY A 131 -7.07 -3.64 15.72
C GLY A 131 -7.10 -4.01 17.20
#